data_AF-A0A419A8G8-F1
#
_entry.id   AF-A0A419A8G8-F1
#
_cell.length_a   1.000
_cell.length_b   1.000
_cell.length_c   1.000
_cell.angle_alpha   90.00
_cell.angle_beta   90.00
_cell.angle_gamma   90.00
#
_symmetry.space_group_name_H-M   'P 1'
#
loop_
_entity.id
_entity.type
_entity.pdbx_description
1 polymer ?
#
loop_
_entity_poly.entity_id
_entity_poly.type
_entity_poly.pdbx_seq_one_letter_code
_entity_poly.pdbx_strand_id
1 'polypeptide(L)'
;MRRLTAPLLISALLLAGCGGRFGDSGWNPLGWMGGGGGRDRGPSTLEPVGGYAVTGDQSPAIPQLLSARWEPLNEGRLLVVTGIGPTKGYHGARLITAVPQPEGRISPDADGVLRLRFVALPPPPEAAAARLPANPAVDVITVALPLSHTQLAGVARVEIAGASNLLSIAR
;
A
#
# COMPACT_ATOMS: atom_id res chain seq x y z
N MET A 1 -47.17 54.05 38.78
CA MET A 1 -47.21 52.95 37.78
C MET A 1 -46.21 53.27 36.67
N ARG A 2 -45.68 52.25 35.97
CA ARG A 2 -44.64 52.32 34.91
C ARG A 2 -43.19 52.49 35.38
N ARG A 3 -42.80 51.64 36.33
CA ARG A 3 -41.40 51.23 36.57
C ARG A 3 -41.06 50.05 35.65
N LEU A 4 -40.99 50.24 34.33
CA LEU A 4 -40.69 49.12 33.39
C LEU A 4 -39.86 49.53 32.16
N THR A 5 -39.28 50.73 32.12
CA THR A 5 -38.48 51.19 30.96
C THR A 5 -36.98 50.85 31.08
N ALA A 6 -36.46 50.70 32.30
CA ALA A 6 -35.06 50.35 32.54
C ALA A 6 -34.64 48.94 32.04
N PRO A 7 -35.46 47.86 32.15
CA PRO A 7 -35.00 46.54 31.71
C PRO A 7 -34.90 46.41 30.18
N LEU A 8 -35.53 47.32 29.41
CA LEU A 8 -35.54 47.26 27.94
C LEU A 8 -34.25 47.80 27.31
N LEU A 9 -33.55 48.71 28.00
CA LEU A 9 -32.26 49.26 27.58
C LEU A 9 -31.10 48.28 27.81
N ILE A 10 -31.18 47.41 28.82
CA ILE A 10 -30.16 46.40 29.13
C ILE A 10 -30.14 45.31 28.05
N SER A 11 -31.30 44.96 27.49
CA SER A 11 -31.43 43.97 26.43
C SER A 11 -30.81 44.41 25.09
N ALA A 12 -30.70 45.72 24.85
CA ALA A 12 -30.15 46.26 23.61
C ALA A 12 -28.60 46.31 23.61
N LEU A 13 -27.97 46.36 24.79
CA LEU A 13 -26.50 46.33 24.93
C LEU A 13 -25.89 44.93 24.75
N LEU A 14 -26.70 43.87 24.80
CA LEU A 14 -26.25 42.48 24.62
C LEU A 14 -26.14 42.05 23.14
N LEU A 15 -26.67 42.84 22.19
CA LEU A 15 -26.72 42.47 20.77
C LEU A 15 -25.75 43.24 19.86
N ALA A 16 -25.02 44.24 20.37
CA ALA A 16 -23.92 44.88 19.64
C ALA A 16 -22.60 44.16 19.94
N GLY A 17 -22.45 42.95 19.39
CA GLY A 17 -21.13 42.32 19.26
C GLY A 17 -20.26 43.12 18.29
N CYS A 18 -18.95 43.19 18.55
CA CYS A 18 -17.89 42.75 17.63
C CYS A 18 -16.53 43.39 17.96
N GLY A 19 -15.57 42.53 18.32
CA GLY A 19 -14.19 42.61 17.85
C GLY A 19 -13.30 43.74 18.40
N GLY A 20 -12.52 43.45 19.45
CA GLY A 20 -11.56 44.45 19.93
C GLY A 20 -10.58 44.05 21.03
N ARG A 21 -9.87 42.93 20.85
CA ARG A 21 -8.48 42.75 21.29
C ARG A 21 -8.12 43.07 22.75
N PHE A 22 -8.72 42.44 23.75
CA PHE A 22 -8.07 42.23 25.07
C PHE A 22 -8.68 41.01 25.77
N GLY A 23 -8.02 39.85 25.73
CA GLY A 23 -8.47 38.67 26.47
C GLY A 23 -7.89 37.32 26.03
N ASP A 24 -6.57 37.14 26.10
CA ASP A 24 -5.95 35.79 26.12
C ASP A 24 -6.08 35.18 27.53
N SER A 25 -7.31 34.93 27.96
CA SER A 25 -7.60 34.17 29.18
C SER A 25 -8.36 32.91 28.79
N GLY A 26 -7.69 31.75 28.92
CA GLY A 26 -8.16 30.42 28.52
C GLY A 26 -9.30 29.84 29.38
N TRP A 27 -10.26 30.69 29.77
CA TRP A 27 -11.41 30.35 30.61
C TRP A 27 -12.73 30.80 29.96
N ASN A 28 -12.84 30.67 28.63
CA ASN A 28 -14.08 30.93 27.91
C ASN A 28 -14.87 29.63 27.67
N PRO A 29 -15.99 29.40 28.39
CA PRO A 29 -16.82 28.21 28.21
C PRO A 29 -17.51 28.14 26.83
N LEU A 30 -17.63 29.26 26.10
CA LEU A 30 -18.13 29.26 24.73
C LEU A 30 -17.12 28.69 23.72
N GLY A 31 -15.83 28.67 24.07
CA GLY A 31 -14.79 28.00 23.27
C GLY A 31 -14.87 26.48 23.35
N TRP A 32 -15.45 25.92 24.42
CA TRP A 32 -15.66 24.49 24.60
C TRP A 32 -16.99 24.01 24.02
N MET A 33 -18.01 24.89 23.93
CA MET A 33 -19.39 24.52 23.59
C MET A 33 -19.91 25.03 22.24
N GLY A 34 -19.12 25.74 21.43
CA GLY A 34 -19.61 26.17 20.11
C GLY A 34 -18.56 26.84 19.21
N GLY A 35 -17.85 26.01 18.44
CA GLY A 35 -17.26 26.30 17.12
C GLY A 35 -16.67 27.70 16.85
N GLY A 36 -15.33 27.77 16.78
CA GLY A 36 -14.65 28.76 15.92
C GLY A 36 -13.47 29.46 16.57
N GLY A 37 -12.34 28.77 16.68
CA GLY A 37 -11.07 29.34 17.13
C GLY A 37 -10.03 28.31 17.55
N GLY A 38 -10.48 27.05 17.72
CA GLY A 38 -9.63 25.88 17.85
C GLY A 38 -8.77 25.68 16.61
N ARG A 39 -7.57 26.25 16.64
CA ARG A 39 -6.45 25.62 15.96
C ARG A 39 -5.91 24.56 16.90
N ASP A 40 -6.65 23.45 16.92
CA ASP A 40 -6.12 22.13 17.22
C ASP A 40 -4.93 21.90 16.29
N ARG A 41 -3.75 22.39 16.71
CA ARG A 41 -2.55 21.60 16.46
C ARG A 41 -2.66 20.46 17.46
N GLY A 42 -3.40 19.42 17.05
CA GLY A 42 -3.35 18.11 17.68
C GLY A 42 -1.90 17.68 17.84
N PRO A 43 -1.62 16.70 18.71
CA PRO A 43 -0.25 16.22 18.93
C PRO A 43 0.39 16.02 17.57
N SER A 44 1.52 16.71 17.33
CA SER A 44 2.34 16.46 16.15
C SER A 44 2.81 15.02 16.27
N THR A 45 2.03 14.11 15.73
CA THR A 45 2.39 12.70 15.65
C THR A 45 3.74 12.65 14.95
N LEU A 46 4.69 11.95 15.57
CA LEU A 46 5.99 11.64 15.01
C LEU A 46 5.75 10.76 13.79
N GLU A 47 5.37 11.36 12.66
CA GLU A 47 5.36 10.67 11.38
C GLU A 47 6.82 10.39 11.01
N PRO A 48 7.20 9.12 10.77
CA PRO A 48 8.53 8.79 10.30
C PRO A 48 8.86 9.57 9.03
N VAL A 49 10.12 9.96 8.85
CA VAL A 49 10.62 10.51 7.59
C VAL A 49 10.51 9.42 6.52
N GLY A 50 9.36 9.36 5.84
CA GLY A 50 8.97 8.26 4.94
C GLY A 50 7.49 7.84 5.02
N GLY A 51 6.71 8.37 5.97
CA GLY A 51 5.32 7.99 6.18
C GLY A 51 5.17 6.63 6.91
N TYR A 52 3.93 6.26 7.22
CA TYR A 52 3.65 4.94 7.80
C TYR A 52 3.95 3.85 6.76
N ALA A 53 4.65 2.79 7.15
CA ALA A 53 4.94 1.66 6.27
C ALA A 53 3.64 1.09 5.70
N VAL A 54 3.41 1.32 4.40
CA VAL A 54 2.30 0.70 3.68
C VAL A 54 2.55 -0.81 3.77
N THR A 55 1.60 -1.50 4.41
CA THR A 55 1.73 -2.91 4.72
C THR A 55 1.76 -3.72 3.42
N GLY A 56 2.97 -4.07 2.96
CA GLY A 56 3.21 -4.92 1.80
C GLY A 56 2.99 -4.25 0.43
N ASP A 57 3.62 -4.82 -0.60
CA ASP A 57 3.38 -4.45 -1.99
C ASP A 57 1.94 -4.84 -2.38
N GLN A 58 1.14 -3.87 -2.81
CA GLN A 58 -0.28 -4.06 -3.19
C GLN A 58 -0.46 -4.37 -4.68
N SER A 59 0.63 -4.64 -5.41
CA SER A 59 0.56 -4.97 -6.83
C SER A 59 -0.32 -6.20 -7.05
N PRO A 60 -1.17 -6.20 -8.11
CA PRO A 60 -1.98 -7.33 -8.46
C PRO A 60 -1.12 -8.53 -8.86
N ALA A 61 -1.53 -9.72 -8.43
CA ALA A 61 -0.88 -10.96 -8.84
C ALA A 61 -1.14 -11.24 -10.33
N ILE A 62 -0.18 -11.87 -11.01
CA ILE A 62 -0.39 -12.33 -12.39
C ILE A 62 -1.57 -13.31 -12.42
N PRO A 63 -2.49 -13.19 -13.39
CA PRO A 63 -3.70 -14.02 -13.42
C PRO A 63 -3.40 -15.52 -13.45
N GLN A 64 -2.49 -15.96 -14.31
CA GLN A 64 -2.14 -17.38 -14.43
C GLN A 64 -0.63 -17.59 -14.53
N LEU A 65 -0.12 -18.51 -13.73
CA LEU A 65 1.24 -19.04 -13.84
C LEU A 65 1.27 -20.19 -14.86
N LEU A 66 2.32 -20.24 -15.69
CA LEU A 66 2.49 -21.25 -16.73
C LEU A 66 3.58 -22.26 -16.38
N SER A 67 4.77 -21.78 -16.00
CA SER A 67 5.88 -22.65 -15.59
C SER A 67 6.83 -21.95 -14.64
N ALA A 68 7.52 -22.74 -13.83
CA ALA A 68 8.65 -22.33 -13.00
C ALA A 68 9.78 -23.33 -13.19
N ARG A 69 11.01 -22.84 -13.34
CA ARG A 69 12.20 -23.69 -13.48
C ARG A 69 13.42 -23.04 -12.84
N TRP A 70 14.40 -23.87 -12.56
CA TRP A 70 15.72 -23.43 -12.13
C TRP A 70 16.71 -23.43 -13.29
N GLU A 71 17.49 -22.36 -13.37
CA GLU A 71 18.67 -22.31 -14.25
C GLU A 71 19.92 -22.12 -13.39
N PRO A 72 21.03 -22.83 -13.70
CA PRO A 72 22.26 -22.71 -12.94
C PRO A 72 22.91 -21.33 -13.15
N LEU A 73 23.48 -20.76 -12.08
CA LEU A 73 24.34 -19.59 -12.12
C LEU A 73 25.68 -19.93 -11.48
N ASN A 74 26.72 -19.14 -11.79
CA ASN A 74 28.02 -19.28 -11.14
C ASN A 74 27.89 -19.12 -9.61
N GLU A 75 27.02 -18.21 -9.17
CA GLU A 75 26.75 -17.93 -7.76
C GLU A 75 25.28 -18.18 -7.42
N GLY A 76 24.92 -19.46 -7.33
CA GLY A 76 23.59 -19.90 -6.92
C GLY A 76 22.74 -20.33 -8.10
N ARG A 77 21.45 -19.93 -8.12
CA ARG A 77 20.50 -20.34 -9.15
C ARG A 77 19.55 -19.22 -9.52
N LEU A 78 19.14 -19.21 -10.78
CA LEU A 78 18.13 -18.31 -11.29
C LEU A 78 16.78 -19.02 -11.26
N LEU A 79 15.82 -18.48 -10.50
CA LEU A 79 14.44 -18.93 -10.57
C LEU A 79 13.78 -18.21 -11.74
N VAL A 80 13.42 -18.94 -12.79
CA VAL A 80 12.71 -18.40 -13.96
C VAL A 80 11.25 -18.83 -13.90
N VAL A 81 10.36 -17.85 -13.86
CA VAL A 81 8.91 -18.06 -13.80
C VAL A 81 8.24 -17.38 -14.98
N THR A 82 7.27 -18.06 -15.56
CA THR A 82 6.46 -17.56 -16.67
C THR A 82 5.00 -17.52 -16.28
N GLY A 83 4.30 -16.49 -16.76
CA GLY A 83 2.88 -16.29 -16.52
C GLY A 83 2.24 -15.54 -17.66
N ILE A 84 0.92 -15.45 -17.61
CA ILE A 84 0.10 -14.80 -18.65
C ILE A 84 -1.07 -14.06 -18.02
N GLY A 85 -1.40 -12.91 -18.60
CA GLY A 85 -2.62 -12.17 -18.32
C GLY A 85 -3.75 -12.53 -19.30
N PRO A 86 -5.02 -12.23 -18.98
CA PRO A 86 -6.15 -12.48 -19.88
C PRO A 86 -6.11 -11.63 -21.16
N THR A 87 -5.46 -10.47 -21.09
CA THR A 87 -5.37 -9.50 -22.19
C THR A 87 -3.91 -9.14 -22.47
N LYS A 88 -3.64 -8.58 -23.64
CA LYS A 88 -2.31 -8.06 -23.98
C LYS A 88 -1.97 -6.83 -23.13
N GLY A 89 -0.68 -6.48 -23.07
CA GLY A 89 -0.22 -5.23 -22.45
C GLY A 89 0.02 -5.28 -20.93
N TYR A 90 -0.01 -6.47 -20.32
CA TYR A 90 0.52 -6.64 -18.96
C TYR A 90 2.02 -6.33 -18.93
N HIS A 91 2.46 -5.63 -17.89
CA HIS A 91 3.83 -5.12 -17.80
C HIS A 91 4.30 -5.02 -16.34
N GLY A 92 5.56 -4.60 -16.13
CA GLY A 92 6.11 -4.40 -14.78
C GLY A 92 6.14 -5.68 -13.94
N ALA A 93 6.41 -6.83 -14.56
CA ALA A 93 6.40 -8.12 -13.88
C ALA A 93 7.55 -8.26 -12.88
N ARG A 94 7.23 -8.76 -11.68
CA ARG A 94 8.17 -8.91 -10.57
C ARG A 94 7.83 -10.14 -9.74
N LEU A 95 8.84 -10.74 -9.14
CA LEU A 95 8.68 -11.69 -8.04
C LEU A 95 8.94 -10.94 -6.73
N ILE A 96 7.99 -11.02 -5.82
CA ILE A 96 8.07 -10.43 -4.49
C ILE A 96 7.86 -11.51 -3.44
N THR A 97 8.37 -11.31 -2.23
CA THR A 97 8.12 -12.21 -1.12
C THR A 97 6.66 -12.09 -0.67
N ALA A 98 6.02 -13.22 -0.35
CA ALA A 98 4.63 -13.23 0.12
C ALA A 98 4.50 -12.55 1.49
N VAL A 99 5.51 -12.74 2.35
CA VAL A 99 5.68 -12.03 3.61
C VAL A 99 6.66 -10.87 3.40
N PRO A 100 6.39 -9.64 3.87
CA PRO A 100 7.34 -8.55 3.79
C PRO A 100 8.66 -8.89 4.48
N GLN A 101 9.78 -8.72 3.78
CA GLN A 101 11.13 -8.93 4.29
C GLN A 101 11.97 -7.66 4.13
N PRO A 102 13.05 -7.48 4.92
CA PRO A 102 13.97 -6.36 4.72
C PRO A 102 14.50 -6.31 3.29
N GLU A 103 14.72 -5.10 2.80
CA GLU A 103 15.22 -4.91 1.43
C GLU A 103 16.54 -5.65 1.21
N GLY A 104 16.67 -6.30 0.05
CA GLY A 104 17.84 -7.11 -0.30
C GLY A 104 17.96 -8.44 0.45
N ARG A 105 17.04 -8.76 1.37
CA ARG A 105 17.00 -10.06 2.05
C ARG A 105 15.86 -10.90 1.50
N ILE A 106 16.20 -12.14 1.18
CA ILE A 106 15.24 -13.19 0.84
C ILE A 106 15.62 -14.39 1.69
N SER A 107 14.67 -14.85 2.49
CA SER A 107 14.82 -16.00 3.38
C SER A 107 13.55 -16.85 3.33
N PRO A 108 13.67 -18.18 3.45
CA PRO A 108 12.50 -19.04 3.56
C PRO A 108 11.77 -18.77 4.87
N ASP A 109 10.51 -19.18 4.92
CA ASP A 109 9.73 -19.22 6.14
C ASP A 109 10.24 -20.34 7.08
N ALA A 110 9.70 -20.42 8.30
CA ALA A 110 10.16 -21.36 9.32
C ALA A 110 10.11 -22.85 8.91
N ASP A 111 9.30 -23.18 7.91
CA ASP A 111 9.14 -24.50 7.33
C ASP A 111 10.12 -24.80 6.17
N GLY A 112 11.05 -23.88 5.87
CA GLY A 112 12.02 -24.02 4.78
C GLY A 112 11.41 -23.76 3.39
N VAL A 113 10.19 -23.23 3.32
CA VAL A 113 9.52 -22.87 2.07
C VAL A 113 9.72 -21.38 1.80
N LEU A 114 10.26 -21.06 0.62
CA LEU A 114 10.32 -19.68 0.15
C LEU A 114 9.02 -19.35 -0.60
N ARG A 115 8.15 -18.55 0.01
CA ARG A 115 6.88 -18.13 -0.57
C ARG A 115 7.04 -16.82 -1.33
N LEU A 116 6.79 -16.89 -2.63
CA LEU A 116 6.86 -15.77 -3.57
C LEU A 116 5.49 -15.52 -4.19
N ARG A 117 5.27 -14.28 -4.63
CA ARG A 117 4.13 -13.88 -5.43
C ARG A 117 4.63 -13.29 -6.73
N PHE A 118 4.07 -13.77 -7.85
CA PHE A 118 4.33 -13.16 -9.15
C PHE A 118 3.29 -12.06 -9.35
N VAL A 119 3.74 -10.81 -9.38
CA VAL A 119 2.92 -9.63 -9.66
C VAL A 119 3.20 -9.07 -11.05
N ALA A 120 2.17 -8.51 -11.68
CA ALA A 120 2.27 -7.80 -12.94
C ALA A 120 1.12 -6.80 -13.06
N LEU A 121 1.39 -5.63 -13.63
CA LEU A 121 0.41 -4.57 -13.78
C LEU A 121 -0.44 -4.81 -15.04
N PRO A 122 -1.77 -4.72 -14.95
CA PRO A 122 -2.62 -4.77 -16.13
C PRO A 122 -2.41 -3.52 -17.00
N PRO A 123 -2.73 -3.60 -18.31
CA PRO A 123 -2.78 -2.41 -19.15
C PRO A 123 -3.85 -1.43 -18.65
N PRO A 124 -3.71 -0.11 -18.91
CA PRO A 124 -4.79 0.84 -18.67
C PRO A 124 -6.06 0.45 -19.45
N PRO A 125 -7.26 0.63 -18.88
CA PRO A 125 -8.51 0.15 -19.48
C PRO A 125 -8.83 0.83 -20.83
N GLU A 126 -8.37 2.06 -21.04
CA GLU A 126 -8.52 2.80 -22.29
C GLU A 126 -7.61 2.30 -23.42
N ALA A 127 -6.52 1.60 -23.08
CA ALA A 127 -5.54 1.12 -24.05
C ALA A 127 -6.13 0.04 -24.97
N ALA A 128 -5.80 0.09 -26.26
CA ALA A 128 -6.25 -0.92 -27.22
C ALA A 128 -5.87 -2.36 -26.81
N ALA A 129 -4.68 -2.52 -26.18
CA ALA A 129 -4.20 -3.80 -25.69
C ALA A 129 -5.11 -4.45 -24.64
N ALA A 130 -5.79 -3.66 -23.81
CA ALA A 130 -6.74 -4.16 -22.80
C ALA A 130 -7.98 -4.83 -23.42
N ARG A 131 -8.25 -4.61 -24.71
CA ARG A 131 -9.38 -5.21 -25.44
C ARG A 131 -8.98 -6.43 -26.26
N LEU A 132 -7.69 -6.74 -26.33
CA LEU A 132 -7.15 -7.84 -27.11
C LEU A 132 -6.84 -9.02 -26.19
N PRO A 133 -7.38 -10.23 -26.45
CA PRO A 133 -7.03 -11.41 -25.67
C PRO A 133 -5.55 -11.75 -25.84
N ALA A 134 -4.91 -12.20 -24.77
CA ALA A 134 -3.53 -12.68 -24.83
C ALA A 134 -3.46 -14.06 -25.51
N ASN A 135 -2.41 -14.27 -26.31
CA ASN A 135 -2.11 -15.55 -26.92
C ASN A 135 -0.98 -16.25 -26.13
N PRO A 136 -1.21 -17.44 -25.56
CA PRO A 136 -0.22 -18.15 -24.75
C PRO A 136 1.03 -18.59 -25.51
N ALA A 137 1.04 -18.56 -26.83
CA ALA A 137 2.23 -18.87 -27.62
C ALA A 137 3.23 -17.70 -27.70
N VAL A 138 2.79 -16.45 -27.52
CA VAL A 138 3.63 -15.26 -27.81
C VAL A 138 3.56 -14.15 -26.75
N ASP A 139 2.47 -14.06 -25.99
CA ASP A 139 2.25 -12.99 -25.00
C ASP A 139 2.62 -13.42 -23.57
N VAL A 140 3.55 -14.37 -23.44
CA VAL A 140 4.03 -14.88 -22.15
C VAL A 140 4.97 -13.87 -21.50
N ILE A 141 4.75 -13.61 -20.21
CA ILE A 141 5.61 -12.74 -19.42
C ILE A 141 6.57 -13.61 -18.61
N THR A 142 7.85 -13.32 -18.73
CA THR A 142 8.91 -14.04 -18.02
C THR A 142 9.55 -13.12 -16.98
N VAL A 143 9.71 -13.63 -15.78
CA VAL A 143 10.44 -12.98 -14.69
C VAL A 143 11.51 -13.93 -14.17
N ALA A 144 12.64 -13.37 -13.77
CA ALA A 144 13.76 -14.12 -13.24
C ALA A 144 14.20 -13.50 -11.91
N LEU A 145 14.41 -14.34 -10.90
CA LEU A 145 14.91 -13.95 -9.58
C LEU A 145 16.23 -14.69 -9.30
N PRO A 146 17.37 -13.98 -9.28
CA PRO A 146 18.63 -14.60 -8.89
C PRO A 146 18.63 -14.85 -7.38
N LEU A 147 19.01 -16.06 -6.98
CA LEU A 147 19.15 -16.46 -5.59
C LEU A 147 20.57 -16.97 -5.36
N SER A 148 21.30 -16.33 -4.45
CA SER A 148 22.66 -16.72 -4.08
C SER A 148 22.68 -18.03 -3.29
N HIS A 149 23.86 -18.65 -3.17
CA HIS A 149 24.05 -19.81 -2.29
C HIS A 149 23.60 -19.56 -0.85
N THR A 150 23.84 -18.36 -0.33
CA THR A 150 23.44 -17.97 1.03
C THR A 150 21.94 -17.80 1.18
N GLN A 151 21.25 -17.27 0.17
CA GLN A 151 19.78 -17.14 0.18
C GLN A 151 19.08 -18.49 -0.03
N LEU A 152 19.68 -19.37 -0.83
CA LEU A 152 19.17 -20.73 -1.02
C LEU A 152 19.44 -21.63 0.19
N ALA A 153 20.36 -21.26 1.08
CA ALA A 153 20.63 -22.01 2.30
C ALA A 153 19.35 -22.08 3.16
N GLY A 154 18.90 -23.30 3.47
CA GLY A 154 17.64 -23.53 4.18
C GLY A 154 16.37 -23.53 3.32
N VAL A 155 16.46 -23.20 2.02
CA VAL A 155 15.32 -23.34 1.10
C VAL A 155 15.21 -24.79 0.64
N ALA A 156 14.16 -25.47 1.08
CA ALA A 156 13.81 -26.82 0.63
C ALA A 156 12.91 -26.79 -0.63
N ARG A 157 12.01 -25.79 -0.69
CA ARG A 157 11.02 -25.62 -1.74
C ARG A 157 10.74 -24.15 -1.97
N VAL A 158 10.39 -23.80 -3.20
CA VAL A 158 9.85 -22.48 -3.54
C VAL A 158 8.41 -22.64 -3.97
N GLU A 159 7.52 -21.85 -3.38
CA GLU A 159 6.11 -21.74 -3.75
C GLU A 159 5.89 -20.37 -4.40
N ILE A 160 5.30 -20.36 -5.58
CA ILE A 160 4.99 -19.16 -6.33
C ILE A 160 3.48 -19.06 -6.48
N ALA A 161 2.90 -18.01 -5.91
CA ALA A 161 1.49 -17.70 -6.02
C ALA A 161 1.21 -16.75 -7.19
N GLY A 162 0.25 -17.13 -8.04
CA GLY A 162 -0.47 -16.26 -8.95
C GLY A 162 -1.88 -15.97 -8.40
N ALA A 163 -2.72 -15.32 -9.20
CA ALA A 163 -4.09 -15.01 -8.79
C ALA A 163 -5.01 -16.25 -8.84
N SER A 164 -4.83 -17.12 -9.85
CA SER A 164 -5.68 -18.31 -10.05
C SER A 164 -5.03 -19.63 -9.63
N ASN A 165 -3.70 -19.69 -9.56
CA ASN A 165 -2.97 -20.92 -9.30
C ASN A 165 -1.67 -20.69 -8.52
N LEU A 166 -1.12 -21.78 -8.00
CA LEU A 166 0.14 -21.83 -7.28
C LEU A 166 1.05 -22.89 -7.93
N LEU A 167 2.32 -22.55 -8.13
CA LEU A 167 3.35 -23.47 -8.59
C LEU A 167 4.34 -23.74 -7.46
N SER A 168 4.79 -24.98 -7.35
CA SER A 168 5.81 -25.38 -6.38
C SER A 168 6.95 -26.08 -7.09
N ILE A 169 8.18 -25.68 -6.77
CA ILE A 169 9.39 -26.32 -7.29
C ILE A 169 10.33 -26.66 -6.13
N ALA A 170 10.87 -27.88 -6.13
CA ALA A 170 11.92 -28.26 -5.20
C ALA A 170 13.23 -27.57 -5.58
N ARG A 171 14.10 -27.36 -4.61
CA ARG A 171 15.46 -26.91 -4.90
C ARG A 171 16.20 -28.00 -5.68
#